data_AF-A0A535DS58-F1
#
_entry.id   AF-A0A535DS58-F1
#
_cell.length_a   1.000
_cell.length_b   1.000
_cell.length_c   1.000
_cell.angle_alpha   90.00
_cell.angle_beta   90.00
_cell.angle_gamma   90.00
#
_symmetry.space_group_name_H-M   'P 1'
#
loop_
_entity.id
_entity.type
_entity.pdbx_description
1 polymer ?
#
loop_
_entity_poly.entity_id
_entity_poly.type
_entity_poly.pdbx_seq_one_letter_code
_entity_poly.pdbx_strand_id
1 'polypeptide(L)'
;MRPSPPGHQQPIRYDRASALRYAHAHWNSVCSDGKISLRNGHIDVPPGTTFVFAPDRSERARKPSGVEIIANFDDCTHFISCCIGRPPGPPAGGLTIPSRPGSEPPRGPYGLVSVRELLNYLRSNRIARAITTDSSDTSAIAQLAPGDLICYSDARGIPSHFVMYAGNQKIVCHTYSRSDTSGDDASWELGYPGWAWTLLRMPS
;
A
#
# COMPACT_ATOMS: atom_id res chain seq x y z
N MET A 1 -49.05 3.00 1.55
CA MET A 1 -47.62 3.38 1.68
C MET A 1 -46.92 3.01 0.39
N ARG A 2 -46.28 3.96 -0.30
CA ARG A 2 -45.40 3.63 -1.43
C ARG A 2 -44.05 3.15 -0.89
N PRO A 3 -43.44 2.11 -1.45
CA PRO A 3 -42.09 1.72 -1.08
C PRO A 3 -41.11 2.83 -1.49
N SER A 4 -40.16 3.12 -0.59
CA SER A 4 -39.07 4.05 -0.86
C SER A 4 -38.21 3.55 -2.04
N PRO A 5 -37.63 4.43 -2.88
CA PRO A 5 -36.76 4.00 -3.96
C PRO A 5 -35.51 3.33 -3.40
N PRO A 6 -34.91 2.36 -4.11
CA PRO A 6 -33.62 1.81 -3.73
C PRO A 6 -32.60 2.96 -3.69
N GLY A 7 -32.00 3.16 -2.51
CA GLY A 7 -30.99 4.18 -2.30
C GLY A 7 -29.90 4.03 -3.35
N HIS A 8 -29.67 5.08 -4.14
CA HIS A 8 -28.49 5.18 -4.97
C HIS A 8 -27.27 5.06 -4.06
N GLN A 9 -26.63 3.89 -4.04
CA GLN A 9 -25.26 3.78 -3.58
C GLN A 9 -24.47 4.75 -4.45
N GLN A 10 -24.07 5.88 -3.87
CA GLN A 10 -23.12 6.80 -4.47
C GLN A 10 -21.97 5.95 -5.04
N PRO A 11 -21.55 6.16 -6.30
CA PRO A 11 -20.42 5.42 -6.85
C PRO A 11 -19.25 5.61 -5.89
N ILE A 12 -18.70 4.51 -5.39
CA ILE A 12 -17.57 4.54 -4.46
C ILE A 12 -16.41 5.23 -5.21
N ARG A 13 -16.19 6.50 -4.89
CA ARG A 13 -15.15 7.31 -5.51
C ARG A 13 -13.86 7.15 -4.73
N TYR A 14 -12.79 6.83 -5.44
CA TYR A 14 -11.44 6.82 -4.87
C TYR A 14 -11.03 8.27 -4.56
N ASP A 15 -10.78 8.57 -3.29
CA ASP A 15 -10.24 9.86 -2.87
C ASP A 15 -8.72 9.80 -2.85
N ARG A 16 -8.14 10.22 -3.98
CA ARG A 16 -6.70 10.24 -4.21
C ARG A 16 -5.93 11.10 -3.22
N ALA A 17 -6.48 12.24 -2.83
CA ALA A 17 -5.83 13.16 -1.90
C ALA A 17 -5.82 12.57 -0.49
N SER A 18 -6.92 11.95 -0.06
CA SER A 18 -6.98 11.24 1.22
C SER A 18 -6.09 10.01 1.26
N ALA A 19 -5.97 9.27 0.15
CA ALA A 19 -5.04 8.14 0.04
C ALA A 19 -3.57 8.56 0.24
N LEU A 20 -3.13 9.62 -0.44
CA LEU A 20 -1.79 10.17 -0.29
C LEU A 20 -1.55 10.73 1.12
N ARG A 21 -2.52 11.46 1.69
CA ARG A 21 -2.41 11.98 3.05
C ARG A 21 -2.27 10.85 4.07
N TYR A 22 -3.03 9.77 3.92
CA TYR A 22 -2.88 8.58 4.76
C TYR A 22 -1.50 7.94 4.57
N ALA A 23 -1.06 7.77 3.32
CA ALA A 23 0.26 7.21 3.01
C ALA A 23 1.39 8.03 3.66
N HIS A 24 1.35 9.36 3.58
CA HIS A 24 2.36 10.24 4.20
C HIS A 24 2.29 10.27 5.72
N ALA A 25 1.13 10.03 6.32
CA ALA A 25 1.02 9.93 7.78
C ALA A 25 1.58 8.60 8.32
N HIS A 26 1.52 7.54 7.50
CA HIS A 26 1.81 6.18 7.95
C HIS A 26 3.06 5.55 7.31
N TRP A 27 3.73 6.14 6.33
CA TRP A 27 4.85 5.46 5.62
C TRP A 27 5.97 4.90 6.49
N ASN A 28 6.23 5.51 7.66
CA ASN A 28 7.21 5.06 8.66
C ASN A 28 6.58 4.64 9.98
N SER A 29 5.26 4.43 10.02
CA SER A 29 4.55 4.02 11.22
C SER A 29 3.49 2.97 10.93
N VAL A 30 3.07 2.25 11.96
CA VAL A 30 2.00 1.28 11.81
C VAL A 30 0.74 1.95 11.24
N CYS A 31 0.02 1.24 10.36
CA CYS A 31 -1.29 1.66 9.90
C CYS A 31 -2.28 1.80 11.08
N SER A 32 -3.37 2.52 10.85
CA SER A 32 -4.35 2.86 11.89
C SER A 32 -5.14 1.67 12.44
N ASP A 33 -5.03 0.49 11.83
CA ASP A 33 -5.58 -0.77 12.36
C ASP A 33 -4.67 -1.44 13.42
N GLY A 34 -3.47 -0.91 13.64
CA GLY A 34 -2.52 -1.40 14.63
C GLY A 34 -1.85 -2.73 14.27
N LYS A 35 -1.86 -3.11 12.99
CA LYS A 35 -1.27 -4.37 12.52
C LYS A 35 -0.01 -4.12 11.68
N ILE A 36 0.95 -5.04 11.79
CA ILE A 36 2.05 -5.17 10.83
C ILE A 36 1.99 -6.57 10.24
N SER A 37 1.92 -6.67 8.91
CA SER A 37 1.95 -7.91 8.17
C SER A 37 3.37 -8.45 8.05
N LEU A 38 3.47 -9.76 8.21
CA LEU A 38 4.70 -10.54 8.13
C LEU A 38 4.52 -11.60 7.04
N ARG A 39 5.62 -12.15 6.54
CA ARG A 39 5.59 -13.24 5.54
C ARG A 39 4.65 -14.40 5.91
N ASN A 40 4.54 -14.69 7.21
CA ASN A 40 3.76 -15.83 7.73
C ASN A 40 2.65 -15.41 8.73
N GLY A 41 2.10 -14.20 8.63
CA GLY A 41 1.02 -13.76 9.52
C GLY A 41 0.99 -12.26 9.73
N HIS A 42 0.59 -11.83 10.91
CA HIS A 42 0.65 -10.44 11.33
C HIS A 42 0.94 -10.37 12.83
N ILE A 43 1.29 -9.17 13.30
CA ILE A 43 1.43 -8.87 14.71
C ILE A 43 0.62 -7.64 15.08
N ASP A 44 0.13 -7.64 16.31
CA ASP A 44 -0.48 -6.48 16.94
C ASP A 44 0.60 -5.60 17.56
N VAL A 45 0.54 -4.32 17.26
CA VAL A 45 1.47 -3.34 17.82
C VAL A 45 0.73 -2.10 18.31
N PRO A 46 1.22 -1.43 19.36
CA PRO A 46 0.58 -0.22 19.86
C PRO A 46 0.67 0.92 18.83
N PRO A 47 -0.29 1.88 18.86
CA PRO A 47 -0.18 3.12 18.10
C PRO A 47 1.15 3.83 18.35
N GLY A 48 1.72 4.44 17.30
CA GLY A 48 3.04 5.09 17.36
C GLY A 48 4.22 4.13 17.23
N THR A 49 3.99 2.84 16.93
CA THR A 49 5.07 1.93 16.50
C THR A 49 5.60 2.42 15.15
N THR A 50 6.91 2.63 15.04
CA THR A 50 7.57 3.15 13.83
C THR A 50 8.47 2.11 13.19
N PHE A 51 8.58 2.13 11.87
CA PHE A 51 9.60 1.35 11.17
C PHE A 51 10.95 2.08 11.22
N VAL A 52 12.01 1.30 11.43
CA VAL A 52 13.38 1.79 11.60
C VAL A 52 14.28 0.95 10.71
N PHE A 53 15.12 1.65 9.94
CA PHE A 53 16.22 1.04 9.22
C PHE A 53 17.44 0.96 10.11
N ALA A 54 17.86 -0.26 10.43
CA ALA A 54 19.09 -0.46 11.18
C ALA A 54 20.32 -0.30 10.26
N PRO A 55 21.51 0.01 10.82
CA PRO A 55 22.75 0.15 10.05
C PRO A 55 23.13 -1.09 9.23
N ASP A 56 22.67 -2.27 9.65
CA ASP A 56 22.83 -3.55 8.96
C ASP A 56 21.88 -3.72 7.75
N ARG A 57 21.11 -2.66 7.41
CA ARG A 57 20.07 -2.65 6.37
C ARG A 57 18.91 -3.62 6.64
N SER A 58 18.79 -4.13 7.86
CA SER A 58 17.58 -4.84 8.29
C SER A 58 16.46 -3.84 8.59
N GLU A 59 15.24 -4.20 8.20
CA GLU A 59 14.05 -3.49 8.63
C GLU A 59 13.64 -3.98 10.01
N ARG A 60 13.39 -3.04 10.91
CA ARG A 60 12.90 -3.27 12.27
C ARG A 60 11.66 -2.42 12.51
N ALA A 61 10.84 -2.81 13.47
CA ALA A 61 9.83 -1.91 14.03
C ALA A 61 10.22 -1.56 15.46
N ARG A 62 9.93 -0.35 15.92
CA ARG A 62 10.21 0.12 17.28
C ARG A 62 8.92 0.58 17.91
N LYS A 63 8.54 -0.06 19.03
CA LYS A 63 7.39 0.35 19.82
C LYS A 63 7.65 1.71 20.49
N PRO A 64 6.61 2.45 20.92
CA PRO A 64 6.77 3.68 21.70
C PRO A 64 7.61 3.50 22.97
N SER A 65 7.63 2.29 23.55
CA SER A 65 8.47 1.96 24.71
C SER A 65 9.97 1.85 24.39
N GLY A 66 10.37 1.96 23.11
CA GLY A 66 11.75 1.76 22.65
C GLY A 66 12.10 0.31 22.31
N VAL A 67 11.22 -0.66 22.59
CA VAL A 67 11.45 -2.08 22.29
C VAL A 67 11.43 -2.30 20.78
N GLU A 68 12.50 -2.89 20.25
CA GLU A 68 12.59 -3.30 18.85
C GLU A 68 11.91 -4.65 18.59
N ILE A 69 11.26 -4.75 17.45
CA ILE A 69 10.67 -5.95 16.89
C ILE A 69 11.50 -6.30 15.65
N ILE A 70 12.10 -7.48 15.69
CA ILE A 70 12.87 -8.05 14.59
C ILE A 70 12.06 -9.22 14.04
N ALA A 71 11.56 -9.09 12.82
CA ALA A 71 10.67 -10.06 12.20
C ALA A 71 10.85 -10.08 10.67
N ASN A 72 10.20 -11.04 10.01
CA ASN A 72 10.15 -11.11 8.55
C ASN A 72 9.02 -10.21 8.03
N PHE A 73 9.23 -8.90 8.08
CA PHE A 73 8.26 -7.90 7.60
C PHE A 73 7.93 -8.10 6.12
N ASP A 74 6.65 -7.98 5.79
CA ASP A 74 6.12 -8.09 4.42
C ASP A 74 4.81 -7.29 4.34
N ASP A 75 4.93 -5.97 4.58
CA ASP A 75 3.81 -5.10 4.92
C ASP A 75 3.38 -4.17 3.78
N CYS A 76 4.09 -4.22 2.64
CA CYS A 76 3.83 -3.34 1.50
C CYS A 76 2.38 -3.41 0.99
N THR A 77 1.82 -4.60 0.83
CA THR A 77 0.45 -4.77 0.31
C THR A 77 -0.60 -4.37 1.33
N HIS A 78 -0.36 -4.70 2.61
CA HIS A 78 -1.23 -4.28 3.70
C HIS A 78 -1.31 -2.76 3.80
N PHE A 79 -0.15 -2.09 3.73
CA PHE A 79 -0.08 -0.64 3.68
C PHE A 79 -0.85 -0.05 2.50
N ILE A 80 -0.65 -0.57 1.29
CA ILE A 80 -1.39 -0.09 0.11
C ILE A 80 -2.88 -0.34 0.24
N SER A 81 -3.30 -1.50 0.77
CA SER A 81 -4.70 -1.78 1.09
C SER A 81 -5.28 -0.71 2.02
N CYS A 82 -4.59 -0.37 3.10
CA CYS A 82 -4.99 0.72 4.00
C CYS A 82 -5.06 2.08 3.29
N CYS A 83 -4.03 2.45 2.52
CA CYS A 83 -3.97 3.74 1.84
C CYS A 83 -5.13 3.95 0.87
N ILE A 84 -5.45 2.94 0.04
CA ILE A 84 -6.52 3.09 -0.96
C ILE A 84 -7.91 2.79 -0.40
N GLY A 85 -7.97 2.14 0.76
CA GLY A 85 -9.18 1.59 1.34
C GLY A 85 -9.86 2.48 2.38
N ARG A 86 -10.55 1.82 3.32
CA ARG A 86 -11.24 2.39 4.48
C ARG A 86 -10.77 1.70 5.76
N PRO A 87 -9.47 1.79 6.12
CA PRO A 87 -9.01 1.22 7.37
C PRO A 87 -9.73 1.89 8.56
N PRO A 88 -9.81 1.21 9.73
CA PRO A 88 -10.30 1.84 10.95
C PRO A 88 -9.52 3.12 11.26
N GLY A 89 -10.18 4.19 11.72
CA GLY A 89 -9.53 5.45 12.09
C GLY A 89 -9.66 6.55 11.03
N PRO A 90 -8.58 7.25 10.66
CA PRO A 90 -8.66 8.44 9.80
C PRO A 90 -9.06 8.08 8.35
N PRO A 91 -9.70 9.01 7.62
CA PRO A 91 -10.05 8.79 6.22
C PRO A 91 -8.82 8.54 5.33
N ALA A 92 -8.91 7.50 4.49
CA ALA A 92 -7.96 7.15 3.45
C ALA A 92 -8.63 7.20 2.06
N GLY A 93 -8.20 6.37 1.10
CA GLY A 93 -8.65 6.41 -0.29
C GLY A 93 -10.12 6.03 -0.54
N GLY A 94 -10.81 5.45 0.45
CA GLY A 94 -12.25 5.26 0.39
C GLY A 94 -12.74 4.08 -0.45
N LEU A 95 -11.87 3.24 -1.01
CA LEU A 95 -12.28 2.00 -1.69
C LEU A 95 -12.68 0.93 -0.67
N THR A 96 -13.60 0.06 -1.06
CA THR A 96 -13.90 -1.14 -0.26
C THR A 96 -12.91 -2.23 -0.65
N ILE A 97 -11.88 -2.45 0.16
CA ILE A 97 -10.90 -3.53 -0.07
C ILE A 97 -11.32 -4.72 0.79
N PRO A 98 -11.50 -5.92 0.20
CA PRO A 98 -11.88 -7.08 0.97
C PRO A 98 -10.74 -7.52 1.89
N SER A 99 -11.09 -7.98 3.08
CA SER A 99 -10.20 -8.77 3.94
C SER A 99 -10.51 -10.25 3.74
N ARG A 100 -9.56 -11.12 4.08
CA ARG A 100 -9.84 -12.57 4.15
C ARG A 100 -10.88 -12.84 5.23
N PRO A 101 -11.87 -13.73 5.00
CA PRO A 101 -12.87 -14.09 6.00
C PRO A 101 -12.23 -14.47 7.34
N GLY A 102 -12.63 -13.78 8.41
CA GLY A 102 -12.12 -14.01 9.77
C GLY A 102 -10.83 -13.27 10.11
N SER A 103 -10.25 -12.54 9.15
CA SER A 103 -9.06 -11.71 9.32
C SER A 103 -9.38 -10.21 9.24
N GLU A 104 -10.65 -9.83 9.31
CA GLU A 104 -11.06 -8.41 9.32
C GLU A 104 -10.64 -7.74 10.64
N PRO A 105 -10.33 -6.43 10.64
CA PRO A 105 -10.17 -5.68 11.87
C PRO A 105 -11.40 -5.83 12.79
N PRO A 106 -11.20 -5.99 14.11
CA PRO A 106 -9.92 -5.89 14.83
C PRO A 106 -9.11 -7.20 14.90
N ARG A 107 -9.60 -8.30 14.32
CA ARG A 107 -8.98 -9.64 14.44
C ARG A 107 -7.77 -9.86 13.54
N GLY A 108 -7.65 -9.10 12.46
CA GLY A 108 -6.52 -9.15 11.56
C GLY A 108 -6.32 -7.84 10.79
N PRO A 109 -5.35 -7.80 9.87
CA PRO A 109 -5.03 -6.62 9.08
C PRO A 109 -6.17 -6.22 8.15
N TYR A 110 -6.34 -4.92 7.97
CA TYR A 110 -7.29 -4.38 7.01
C TYR A 110 -6.88 -4.72 5.57
N GLY A 111 -7.86 -5.18 4.78
CA GLY A 111 -7.70 -5.44 3.35
C GLY A 111 -6.87 -6.68 3.00
N LEU A 112 -6.27 -6.66 1.81
CA LEU A 112 -5.47 -7.76 1.28
C LEU A 112 -4.00 -7.56 1.63
N VAL A 113 -3.34 -8.64 2.04
CA VAL A 113 -1.91 -8.62 2.43
C VAL A 113 -1.00 -9.31 1.41
N SER A 114 -1.55 -9.99 0.40
CA SER A 114 -0.77 -10.59 -0.69
C SER A 114 -0.75 -9.70 -1.93
N VAL A 115 0.45 -9.39 -2.42
CA VAL A 115 0.67 -8.62 -3.66
C VAL A 115 -0.20 -9.16 -4.79
N ARG A 116 -0.12 -10.47 -5.05
CA ARG A 116 -0.87 -11.11 -6.13
C ARG A 116 -2.39 -10.98 -5.94
N GLU A 117 -2.90 -11.14 -4.72
CA GLU A 117 -4.33 -11.01 -4.44
C GLU A 117 -4.82 -9.58 -4.68
N LEU A 118 -4.08 -8.57 -4.22
CA LEU A 118 -4.43 -7.17 -4.44
C LEU A 118 -4.38 -6.78 -5.92
N LEU A 119 -3.32 -7.16 -6.64
CA LEU A 119 -3.20 -6.91 -8.07
C LEU A 119 -4.39 -7.53 -8.84
N ASN A 120 -4.70 -8.79 -8.55
CA ASN A 120 -5.81 -9.50 -9.19
C ASN A 120 -7.16 -8.87 -8.85
N TYR A 121 -7.37 -8.46 -7.60
CA TYR A 121 -8.58 -7.78 -7.16
C TYR A 121 -8.78 -6.47 -7.92
N LEU A 122 -7.77 -5.61 -7.97
CA LEU A 122 -7.84 -4.30 -8.63
C LEU A 122 -8.13 -4.42 -10.13
N ARG A 123 -7.51 -5.39 -10.81
CA ARG A 123 -7.68 -5.61 -12.25
C ARG A 123 -9.01 -6.29 -12.59
N SER A 124 -9.36 -7.37 -11.88
CA SER A 124 -10.55 -8.17 -12.20
C SER A 124 -11.83 -7.40 -11.92
N ASN A 125 -11.84 -6.54 -10.90
CA ASN A 125 -12.98 -5.66 -10.59
C ASN A 125 -12.95 -4.34 -11.37
N ARG A 126 -11.99 -4.15 -12.29
CA ARG A 126 -11.82 -2.93 -13.10
C ARG A 126 -11.73 -1.65 -12.25
N ILE A 127 -11.17 -1.77 -11.04
CA ILE A 127 -10.92 -0.64 -10.15
C ILE A 127 -9.74 0.17 -10.68
N ALA A 128 -8.68 -0.52 -11.11
CA ALA A 128 -7.51 0.09 -11.71
C ALA A 128 -7.33 -0.35 -13.17
N ARG A 129 -6.87 0.58 -14.01
CA ARG A 129 -6.50 0.31 -15.40
C ARG A 129 -4.99 0.15 -15.49
N ALA A 130 -4.51 -0.92 -16.12
CA ALA A 130 -3.10 -1.04 -16.43
C ALA A 130 -2.67 0.02 -17.46
N ILE A 131 -1.60 0.76 -17.16
CA ILE A 131 -0.88 1.62 -18.09
C ILE A 131 0.15 0.77 -18.84
N THR A 132 0.88 -0.06 -18.10
CA THR A 132 1.77 -1.10 -18.62
C THR A 132 1.57 -2.39 -17.83
N THR A 133 2.10 -3.50 -18.31
CA THR A 133 2.16 -4.78 -17.60
C THR A 133 3.51 -5.40 -17.86
N ASP A 134 4.19 -5.84 -16.80
CA ASP A 134 5.52 -6.46 -16.84
C ASP A 134 6.51 -5.75 -17.77
N SER A 135 6.59 -4.42 -17.63
CA SER A 135 7.44 -3.56 -18.45
C SER A 135 8.59 -2.98 -17.65
N SER A 136 9.73 -2.75 -18.30
CA SER A 136 10.84 -1.96 -17.77
C SER A 136 10.95 -0.58 -18.43
N ASP A 137 9.94 -0.19 -19.22
CA ASP A 137 9.92 1.09 -19.93
C ASP A 137 9.68 2.24 -18.96
N THR A 138 10.74 3.00 -18.70
CA THR A 138 10.72 4.17 -17.81
C THR A 138 9.96 5.34 -18.41
N SER A 139 9.73 5.40 -19.72
CA SER A 139 8.94 6.47 -20.33
C SER A 139 7.47 6.42 -19.90
N ALA A 140 6.96 5.22 -19.57
CA ALA A 140 5.59 5.03 -19.10
C ALA A 140 5.33 5.64 -17.70
N ILE A 141 6.38 5.91 -16.92
CA ILE A 141 6.29 6.60 -15.63
C ILE A 141 5.67 7.99 -15.79
N ALA A 142 5.96 8.69 -16.89
CA ALA A 142 5.42 10.02 -17.17
C ALA A 142 3.88 10.03 -17.27
N GLN A 143 3.26 8.86 -17.41
CA GLN A 143 1.82 8.71 -17.42
C GLN A 143 1.23 8.54 -16.01
N LEU A 144 2.02 8.32 -14.96
CA LEU A 144 1.50 8.19 -13.60
C LEU A 144 1.07 9.55 -13.06
N ALA A 145 0.02 9.55 -12.24
CA ALA A 145 -0.34 10.69 -11.40
C ALA A 145 -0.30 10.29 -9.91
N PRO A 146 0.01 11.23 -8.99
CA PRO A 146 0.12 10.93 -7.56
C PRO A 146 -1.10 10.16 -7.04
N GLY A 147 -0.90 9.06 -6.32
CA GLY A 147 -1.95 8.13 -5.87
C GLY A 147 -2.27 7.00 -6.86
N ASP A 148 -1.57 6.91 -8.01
CA ASP A 148 -1.48 5.68 -8.80
C ASP A 148 -0.62 4.63 -8.08
N LEU A 149 -0.78 3.36 -8.47
CA LEU A 149 -0.05 2.26 -7.87
C LEU A 149 0.95 1.67 -8.84
N ILE A 150 2.01 1.10 -8.29
CA ILE A 150 3.03 0.36 -9.03
C ILE A 150 3.17 -0.99 -8.35
N CYS A 151 3.02 -2.05 -9.14
CA CYS A 151 3.32 -3.41 -8.71
C CYS A 151 4.61 -3.83 -9.39
N TYR A 152 5.64 -4.11 -8.60
CA TYR A 152 6.90 -4.64 -9.11
C TYR A 152 6.88 -6.15 -9.17
N SER A 153 7.50 -6.68 -10.22
CA SER A 153 7.76 -8.10 -10.44
C SER A 153 9.25 -8.39 -10.25
N ASP A 154 9.56 -9.49 -9.59
CA ASP A 154 10.94 -9.96 -9.45
C ASP A 154 11.53 -10.45 -10.79
N ALA A 155 12.79 -10.89 -10.79
CA ALA A 155 13.46 -11.40 -11.99
C ALA A 155 12.80 -12.65 -12.61
N ARG A 156 11.85 -13.29 -11.91
CA ARG A 156 11.07 -14.45 -12.40
C ARG A 156 9.71 -14.02 -12.95
N GLY A 157 9.41 -12.72 -12.95
CA GLY A 157 8.11 -12.17 -13.34
C GLY A 157 7.02 -12.34 -12.29
N ILE A 158 7.39 -12.60 -11.01
CA ILE A 158 6.43 -12.80 -9.94
C ILE A 158 6.16 -11.45 -9.23
N PRO A 159 4.90 -10.98 -9.17
CA PRO A 159 4.53 -9.81 -8.39
C PRO A 159 5.02 -9.91 -6.94
N SER A 160 5.91 -9.00 -6.53
CA SER A 160 6.66 -9.09 -5.28
C SER A 160 6.59 -7.85 -4.39
N HIS A 161 6.23 -6.68 -4.92
CA HIS A 161 6.15 -5.46 -4.10
C HIS A 161 5.12 -4.48 -4.63
N PHE A 162 4.42 -3.78 -3.73
CA PHE A 162 3.41 -2.78 -4.05
C PHE A 162 3.78 -1.43 -3.45
N VAL A 163 3.69 -0.38 -4.26
CA VAL A 163 3.97 1.00 -3.83
C VAL A 163 2.93 1.96 -4.40
N MET A 164 2.79 3.12 -3.76
CA MET A 164 2.02 4.25 -4.25
C MET A 164 2.95 5.27 -4.89
N TYR A 165 2.60 5.80 -6.05
CA TYR A 165 3.32 6.91 -6.67
C TYR A 165 2.96 8.22 -5.97
N ALA A 166 3.93 9.00 -5.50
CA ALA A 166 3.72 10.29 -4.84
C ALA A 166 3.85 11.50 -5.80
N GLY A 167 4.32 11.28 -7.03
CA GLY A 167 4.73 12.37 -7.92
C GLY A 167 6.25 12.52 -7.97
N ASN A 168 6.76 13.30 -8.93
CA ASN A 168 8.19 13.62 -9.06
C ASN A 168 9.13 12.40 -9.01
N GLN A 169 8.69 11.28 -9.60
CA GLN A 169 9.43 10.00 -9.57
C GLN A 169 9.62 9.39 -8.17
N LYS A 170 8.85 9.84 -7.18
CA LYS A 170 8.89 9.34 -5.80
C LYS A 170 7.73 8.39 -5.51
N ILE A 171 7.96 7.53 -4.51
CA ILE A 171 7.01 6.50 -4.08
C ILE A 171 6.82 6.54 -2.57
N VAL A 172 5.71 5.97 -2.11
CA VAL A 172 5.41 5.73 -0.70
C VAL A 172 5.09 4.25 -0.51
N CYS A 173 5.74 3.60 0.45
CA CYS A 173 5.48 2.20 0.79
C CYS A 173 5.95 1.81 2.20
N HIS A 174 5.37 0.71 2.69
CA HIS A 174 5.97 -0.10 3.75
C HIS A 174 6.88 -1.19 3.15
N THR A 175 7.69 -1.79 4.01
CA THR A 175 8.79 -2.69 3.66
C THR A 175 9.87 -1.93 2.90
N TYR A 176 10.89 -1.54 3.65
CA TYR A 176 11.83 -0.46 3.37
C TYR A 176 11.25 0.96 3.55
N SER A 177 10.10 1.13 4.22
CA SER A 177 9.55 2.41 4.70
C SER A 177 10.01 3.65 3.92
N ARG A 178 9.43 3.88 2.74
CA ARG A 178 9.86 4.97 1.84
C ARG A 178 8.79 6.03 1.74
N SER A 179 9.20 7.29 1.61
CA SER A 179 8.34 8.41 1.22
C SER A 179 9.15 9.49 0.52
N ASP A 180 8.49 10.21 -0.37
CA ASP A 180 8.92 11.50 -0.91
C ASP A 180 9.23 12.57 0.15
N THR A 181 8.82 12.37 1.41
CA THR A 181 9.06 13.27 2.54
C THR A 181 10.24 12.85 3.43
N SER A 182 10.88 11.70 3.18
CA SER A 182 12.06 11.29 3.93
C SER A 182 13.30 12.05 3.44
N GLY A 183 14.15 12.54 4.36
CA GLY A 183 15.39 13.24 4.01
C GLY A 183 16.47 12.36 3.34
N ASP A 184 16.26 11.05 3.27
CA ASP A 184 17.13 10.10 2.58
C ASP A 184 16.77 10.01 1.10
N ASP A 185 17.32 10.95 0.32
CA ASP A 185 17.01 11.15 -1.10
C ASP A 185 17.67 10.12 -2.04
N ALA A 186 18.58 9.29 -1.53
CA ALA A 186 19.53 8.52 -2.32
C ALA A 186 19.30 7.00 -2.29
N SER A 187 18.22 6.57 -2.93
CA SER A 187 18.12 5.33 -3.74
C SER A 187 16.64 5.00 -3.90
N TRP A 188 16.28 4.42 -5.05
CA TRP A 188 14.92 3.97 -5.41
C TRP A 188 14.04 5.01 -6.10
N GLU A 189 14.59 5.62 -7.17
CA GLU A 189 13.80 5.98 -8.35
C GLU A 189 13.01 4.75 -8.84
N LEU A 190 11.93 4.99 -9.58
CA LEU A 190 10.86 4.07 -10.02
C LEU A 190 11.27 2.76 -10.76
N GLY A 191 12.54 2.36 -10.72
CA GLY A 191 13.02 1.10 -11.25
C GLY A 191 14.24 0.56 -10.50
N TYR A 192 14.14 -0.69 -10.05
CA TYR A 192 15.31 -1.48 -9.70
C TYR A 192 15.86 -2.15 -10.98
N PRO A 193 17.16 -2.09 -11.29
CA PRO A 193 17.71 -2.74 -12.47
C PRO A 193 17.35 -4.24 -12.52
N GLY A 194 16.65 -4.65 -13.59
CA GLY A 194 16.20 -6.04 -13.78
C GLY A 194 14.82 -6.36 -13.19
N TRP A 195 14.11 -5.39 -12.62
CA TRP A 195 12.72 -5.53 -12.21
C TRP A 195 11.79 -5.00 -13.29
N ALA A 196 10.66 -5.67 -13.49
CA ALA A 196 9.57 -5.20 -14.33
C ALA A 196 8.47 -4.60 -13.44
N TRP A 197 7.64 -3.73 -14.01
CA TRP A 197 6.50 -3.14 -13.32
C TRP A 197 5.21 -3.24 -14.12
N THR A 198 4.13 -3.37 -13.35
CA THR A 198 2.77 -3.11 -13.79
C THR A 198 2.35 -1.76 -13.19
N LEU A 199 2.20 -0.76 -14.05
CA LEU A 199 1.72 0.56 -13.68
C LEU A 199 0.19 0.59 -13.67
N LEU A 200 -0.42 1.03 -12.58
CA LEU A 200 -1.86 0.97 -12.37
C LEU A 200 -2.44 2.37 -12.18
N ARG A 201 -3.26 2.80 -13.14
CA ARG A 201 -4.09 4.01 -13.04
C ARG A 201 -5.27 3.75 -12.11
N MET A 202 -5.33 4.46 -11.00
CA MET A 202 -6.47 4.45 -10.08
C MET A 202 -7.62 5.35 -10.61
N PRO A 203 -8.87 5.14 -10.18
CA PRO A 203 -10.01 5.93 -10.69
C PRO A 203 -9.93 7.39 -10.24
N SER A 204 -10.65 8.28 -10.93
CA SER A 204 -10.64 9.74 -10.71
C SER A 204 -11.80 10.23 -9.83
#